data_AF-A0A173ZR53-F1
#
_entry.id   AF-A0A173ZR53-F1
#
_cell.length_a   1.000
_cell.length_b   1.000
_cell.length_c   1.000
_cell.angle_alpha   90.00
_cell.angle_beta   90.00
_cell.angle_gamma   90.00
#
_symmetry.space_group_name_H-M   'P 1'
#
loop_
_entity.id
_entity.type
_entity.pdbx_description
1 polymer ?
#
loop_
_entity_poly.entity_id
_entity_poly.type
_entity_poly.pdbx_seq_one_letter_code
_entity_poly.pdbx_strand_id
1 'polypeptide(L)' 'MSEEKKKAGRKLTPARKEANARYNSKFVEVKVRMTPEHRTKVQEHAASMNESATQFINRAINETIERDKQDKQ' A
#
# COMPACT_ATOMS: atom_id res chain seq x y z
N MET A 1 -25.21 6.23 -30.53
CA MET A 1 -24.65 5.45 -29.41
C MET A 1 -23.24 5.97 -29.15
N SER A 2 -23.11 7.03 -28.36
CA SER A 2 -21.84 7.74 -28.18
C SER A 2 -21.81 8.40 -26.80
N GLU A 3 -22.06 7.61 -25.75
CA GLU A 3 -21.85 8.02 -24.35
C GLU A 3 -20.37 7.92 -23.95
N GLU A 4 -19.49 8.39 -24.83
CA GLU A 4 -18.06 8.41 -24.56
C GLU A 4 -17.59 9.82 -24.83
N LYS A 5 -17.76 10.72 -23.84
CA LYS A 5 -16.81 11.78 -23.43
C LYS A 5 -17.34 12.53 -22.19
N LYS A 6 -16.45 12.68 -21.20
CA LYS A 6 -16.50 13.53 -19.98
C LYS A 6 -17.04 12.91 -18.68
N LYS A 7 -16.22 12.05 -18.04
CA LYS A 7 -16.11 12.08 -16.57
C LYS A 7 -15.02 13.07 -16.14
N ALA A 8 -15.20 14.34 -16.50
CA ALA A 8 -14.42 15.42 -15.92
C ALA A 8 -14.84 15.59 -14.45
N GLY A 9 -13.97 15.20 -13.51
CA GLY A 9 -13.99 15.61 -12.11
C GLY A 9 -15.33 15.53 -11.38
N ARG A 10 -15.85 14.32 -11.09
CA ARG A 10 -16.94 14.18 -10.11
C ARG A 10 -16.40 14.56 -8.73
N LYS A 11 -16.65 15.80 -8.29
CA LYS A 11 -16.32 16.29 -6.94
C LYS A 11 -16.82 15.26 -5.92
N LEU A 12 -15.91 14.78 -5.07
CA LEU A 12 -16.23 13.80 -4.03
C LEU A 12 -17.32 14.39 -3.12
N THR A 13 -18.43 13.68 -2.92
CA THR A 13 -19.49 14.13 -2.01
C THR A 13 -18.93 14.32 -0.60
N PRO A 14 -19.50 15.22 0.22
CA PRO A 14 -19.02 15.44 1.59
C PRO A 14 -18.99 14.13 2.40
N ALA A 15 -20.03 13.30 2.29
CA ALA A 15 -20.07 11.99 2.93
C ALA A 15 -18.93 11.05 2.49
N ARG A 16 -18.56 11.05 1.21
CA ARG A 16 -17.45 10.21 0.71
C ARG A 16 -16.08 10.74 1.11
N LYS A 17 -15.92 12.07 1.25
CA LYS A 17 -14.70 12.67 1.85
C LYS A 17 -14.53 12.22 3.30
N GLU A 18 -15.59 12.28 4.09
CA GLU A 18 -15.56 11.87 5.49
C GLU A 18 -15.27 10.38 5.66
N ALA A 19 -15.90 9.52 4.85
CA ALA A 19 -15.63 8.08 4.87
C ALA A 19 -14.15 7.76 4.55
N ASN A 20 -13.58 8.43 3.54
CA ASN A 20 -12.17 8.29 3.20
C ASN A 20 -11.27 8.78 4.34
N ALA A 21 -11.60 9.92 4.97
CA ALA A 21 -10.84 10.45 6.10
C ALA A 21 -10.86 9.50 7.31
N ARG A 22 -12.04 8.95 7.66
CA ARG A 22 -12.21 7.94 8.73
C ARG A 22 -11.46 6.64 8.46
N TYR A 23 -11.30 6.26 7.19
CA TYR A 23 -10.51 5.09 6.81
C TYR A 23 -9.01 5.40 6.93
N ASN A 24 -8.56 6.52 6.35
CA ASN A 24 -7.15 6.91 6.37
C ASN A 24 -6.63 7.21 7.78
N SER A 25 -7.48 7.70 8.69
CA SER A 25 -7.10 7.95 10.09
C SER A 25 -6.72 6.70 10.88
N LYS A 26 -7.00 5.50 10.36
CA LYS A 26 -6.59 4.23 10.98
C LYS A 26 -5.15 3.83 10.66
N PHE A 27 -4.53 4.49 9.69
CA PHE A 27 -3.22 4.11 9.17
C PHE A 27 -2.23 5.26 9.29
N VAL A 28 -0.96 4.92 9.49
CA VAL A 28 0.16 5.88 9.48
C VAL A 28 0.92 5.68 8.17
N GLU A 29 1.20 6.76 7.46
CA GLU A 29 2.03 6.71 6.25
C GLU A 29 3.52 6.61 6.63
N VAL A 30 4.17 5.54 6.19
CA VAL A 30 5.62 5.35 6.35
C VAL A 30 6.31 5.67 5.02
N LYS A 31 7.18 6.68 5.02
CA LYS A 31 7.98 7.04 3.84
C LYS A 31 9.30 6.30 3.86
N VAL A 32 9.43 5.28 3.00
CA VAL A 32 10.67 4.51 2.84
C VAL A 32 11.46 5.05 1.65
N ARG A 33 12.76 5.30 1.84
CA ARG A 33 13.68 5.61 0.75
C ARG A 33 14.33 4.32 0.26
N MET A 34 14.21 4.05 -1.02
CA MET A 34 14.82 2.89 -1.68
C MET A 34 15.27 3.28 -3.09
N THR A 35 16.21 2.53 -3.64
CA THR A 35 16.62 2.72 -5.03
C THR A 35 15.49 2.27 -5.98
N PRO A 36 15.43 2.81 -7.22
CA PRO A 36 14.43 2.39 -8.21
C PRO A 36 14.50 0.89 -8.50
N GLU A 37 15.71 0.33 -8.61
CA GLU A 37 15.92 -1.10 -8.83
C GLU A 37 15.36 -1.95 -7.70
N HIS A 38 15.58 -1.53 -6.45
CA HIS A 38 15.07 -2.24 -5.29
C HIS A 38 13.53 -2.19 -5.24
N ARG A 39 12.94 -1.03 -5.60
CA ARG A 39 11.49 -0.90 -5.71
C ARG A 39 10.90 -1.89 -6.72
N THR A 40 11.52 -2.04 -7.89
CA THR A 40 11.07 -2.99 -8.92
C THR A 40 11.14 -4.43 -8.40
N LYS A 41 12.26 -4.82 -7.78
CA LYS A 41 12.41 -6.16 -7.18
C LYS A 41 11.34 -6.47 -6.13
N VAL A 42 11.02 -5.50 -5.27
CA VAL A 42 9.96 -5.63 -4.26
C VAL A 42 8.58 -5.83 -4.92
N GLN A 43 8.30 -5.10 -6.00
CA GLN A 43 7.03 -5.23 -6.73
C GLN A 43 6.91 -6.57 -7.46
N GLU A 44 7.96 -7.02 -8.14
CA GLU A 44 8.00 -8.30 -8.83
C GLU A 44 7.84 -9.47 -7.84
N HIS A 45 8.53 -9.40 -6.70
CA HIS A 45 8.42 -10.44 -5.68
C HIS A 45 7.02 -10.50 -5.09
N ALA A 46 6.43 -9.35 -4.74
CA ALA A 46 5.05 -9.30 -4.25
C ALA A 46 4.07 -9.88 -5.28
N ALA A 47 4.23 -9.53 -6.56
CA ALA A 47 3.42 -10.09 -7.64
C ALA A 47 3.57 -11.61 -7.77
N SER A 48 4.79 -12.14 -7.65
CA SER A 48 5.04 -13.58 -7.68
C SER A 48 4.38 -14.34 -6.51
N MET A 49 4.21 -13.67 -5.37
CA MET A 49 3.58 -14.19 -4.17
C MET A 49 2.06 -13.92 -4.13
N ASN A 50 1.48 -13.38 -5.22
CA ASN A 50 0.07 -12.97 -5.32
C ASN A 50 -0.36 -11.98 -4.22
N GLU A 51 0.54 -11.12 -3.76
CA GLU A 51 0.28 -10.10 -2.74
C GLU A 51 0.60 -8.68 -3.24
N SER A 52 0.03 -7.67 -2.59
CA SER A 52 0.38 -6.28 -2.89
C SER A 52 1.76 -5.94 -2.33
N ALA A 53 2.48 -5.00 -2.96
CA ALA A 53 3.77 -4.53 -2.45
C ALA A 53 3.68 -4.03 -0.99
N THR A 54 2.57 -3.38 -0.61
CA THR A 54 2.32 -2.93 0.76
C THR A 54 2.19 -4.12 1.73
N GLN A 55 1.44 -5.15 1.34
CA GLN A 55 1.26 -6.35 2.14
C GLN A 55 2.59 -7.10 2.31
N PHE A 56 3.36 -7.23 1.23
CA PHE A 56 4.68 -7.83 1.26
C PHE A 56 5.63 -7.09 2.22
N ILE A 57 5.67 -5.75 2.15
CA ILE A 57 6.51 -4.93 3.05
C ILE A 57 6.13 -5.17 4.52
N ASN A 58 4.84 -5.15 4.85
CA ASN A 58 4.38 -5.39 6.23
C ASN A 58 4.71 -6.82 6.70
N ARG A 59 4.54 -7.82 5.82
CA ARG A 59 4.90 -9.21 6.10
C ARG A 59 6.39 -9.36 6.37
N ALA A 60 7.24 -8.79 5.51
CA ALA A 60 8.68 -8.83 5.67
C ALA A 60 9.15 -8.18 6.97
N ILE A 61 8.59 -7.01 7.33
CA ILE A 61 8.89 -6.35 8.61
C ILE A 61 8.52 -7.25 9.79
N ASN A 62 7.32 -7.84 9.80
CA ASN A 62 6.88 -8.71 10.88
C ASN A 62 7.75 -9.97 11.00
N GLU A 63 8.05 -10.62 9.87
CA GLU A 63 8.89 -11.80 9.82
C GLU A 63 10.31 -11.52 10.35
N THR A 64 10.90 -10.37 9.99
CA THR A 64 12.20 -9.95 10.53
C THR A 64 12.13 -9.68 12.03
N ILE A 65 11.09 -8.99 12.52
CA ILE A 65 10.91 -8.75 13.96
C ILE A 65 10.77 -10.06 14.74
N GLU A 66 10.03 -11.03 14.20
CA GLU A 66 9.86 -12.34 14.82
C GLU A 66 11.15 -13.16 14.83
N ARG A 67 11.89 -13.19 13.72
CA ARG A 67 13.21 -13.83 13.62
C ARG A 67 14.20 -13.24 14.62
N ASP A 68 14.30 -11.92 14.69
CA ASP A 68 15.20 -11.21 15.62
C ASP A 68 14.86 -11.46 17.10
N LYS A 69 13.59 -11.77 17.42
CA LYS A 69 13.19 -12.16 18.78
C LYS A 69 13.64 -13.57 19.14
N GLN A 70 13.64 -14.48 18.18
CA GLN A 70 14.07 -15.87 18.38
C GLN A 70 15.59 -15.96 18.54
N ASP A 71 16.36 -15.16 17.79
CA ASP A 71 17.82 -15.15 17.85
C ASP A 71 18.39 -14.50 19.13
N LYS A 72 17.56 -13.82 19.92
CA LYS A 72 17.93 -13.14 21.18
C LYS A 72 17.56 -13.92 22.45
N GLN A 73 16.98 -15.11 22.32
CA GLN A 73 16.70 -16.02 23.44
C GLN A 73 17.80 -17.08 23.57
#